data_AF-A0A7X0V554-F1
#
_entry.id   AF-A0A7X0V554-F1
#
_cell.length_a   1.000
_cell.length_b   1.000
_cell.length_c   1.000
_cell.angle_alpha   90.00
_cell.angle_beta   90.00
_cell.angle_gamma   90.00
#
_symmetry.space_group_name_H-M   'P 1'
#
loop_
_entity.id
_entity.type
_entity.pdbx_description
1 polymer ?
#
loop_
_entity_poly.entity_id
_entity_poly.type
_entity_poly.pdbx_seq_one_letter_code
_entity_poly.pdbx_strand_id
1 'polypeptide(L)'
;MKKSLSFLLVMLVLVAPAIAQKTYKGLPVLEATSKVADYKVGTEWVKGNWNITPELAVDVLKVPVHNKKVKFSFYTDSDSISFTVKPGSSHQFYVLLNNKDYALTEIKGYGFEALKFNKAATKPGYSFVYEQNQNNEFLNTLREQYNLDAIVAGAANDTERALRMVNWVHKQWDHNGMNQPSQPDALTILAEVKQGKQFRCVEYGTVTAAALNSIGLPARRLGLKMKEVETTEFGAGHVLLEVYLPDLKKWVLLDGQFDVMPVLNNVPLNAVEFQQAIANNYDKLEIRSLSGTSKAQYVNWIYPYLYYFDVKFDNREGIALDRKTIDGKLSLMLLPVGAKEPKVFQIVNPLDYCKYTTSVADFYQAPETSTKTGTARK
;
A
#
# COMPACT_ATOMS: atom_id res chain seq x y z
N MET A 1 43.09 21.40 -70.25
CA MET A 1 42.67 19.99 -70.09
C MET A 1 42.53 19.69 -68.61
N LYS A 2 41.30 19.42 -68.16
CA LYS A 2 40.92 19.15 -66.76
C LYS A 2 41.39 17.74 -66.37
N LYS A 3 41.96 17.57 -65.18
CA LYS A 3 42.02 16.28 -64.48
C LYS A 3 41.39 16.48 -63.10
N SER A 4 40.24 15.86 -62.88
CA SER A 4 39.57 15.79 -61.58
C SER A 4 40.29 14.76 -60.71
N LEU A 5 40.76 15.17 -59.53
CA LEU A 5 41.23 14.27 -58.50
C LEU A 5 40.01 13.85 -57.66
N SER A 6 39.60 12.60 -57.78
CA SER A 6 38.51 12.02 -56.97
C SER A 6 39.08 11.66 -55.60
N PHE A 7 38.61 12.33 -54.54
CA PHE A 7 38.96 12.01 -53.16
C PHE A 7 38.06 10.86 -52.69
N LEU A 8 38.64 9.66 -52.55
CA LEU A 8 37.96 8.49 -52.01
C LEU A 8 37.99 8.59 -50.47
N LEU A 9 36.85 8.93 -49.86
CA LEU A 9 36.66 8.92 -48.41
C LEU A 9 36.47 7.47 -47.95
N VAL A 10 37.52 6.85 -47.38
CA VAL A 10 37.42 5.52 -46.76
C VAL A 10 36.73 5.70 -45.41
N MET A 11 35.45 5.29 -45.34
CA MET A 11 34.67 5.23 -44.11
C MET A 11 35.10 3.98 -43.32
N LEU A 12 35.93 4.17 -42.30
CA LEU A 12 36.35 3.11 -41.38
C LEU A 12 35.15 2.75 -40.48
N VAL A 13 34.39 1.71 -40.84
CA VAL A 13 33.36 1.14 -39.96
C VAL A 13 34.07 0.35 -38.87
N LEU A 14 34.15 0.93 -37.66
CA LEU A 14 34.51 0.21 -36.44
C LEU A 14 33.40 -0.81 -36.14
N VAL A 15 33.55 -2.03 -36.64
CA VAL A 15 32.74 -3.17 -36.22
C VAL A 15 33.21 -3.55 -34.82
N ALA A 16 32.52 -3.06 -33.79
CA ALA A 16 32.70 -3.56 -32.44
C ALA A 16 32.33 -5.05 -32.43
N PRO A 17 33.18 -5.95 -31.90
CA PRO A 17 32.82 -7.35 -31.77
C PRO A 17 31.60 -7.44 -30.84
N ALA A 18 30.48 -7.91 -31.37
CA ALA A 18 29.35 -8.33 -30.55
C ALA A 18 29.85 -9.50 -29.70
N ILE A 19 30.12 -9.26 -28.41
CA ILE A 19 30.37 -10.34 -27.45
C ILE A 19 29.11 -11.20 -27.46
N ALA A 20 29.22 -12.40 -28.03
CA ALA A 20 28.11 -13.34 -28.08
C ALA A 20 27.75 -13.73 -26.65
N GLN A 21 26.56 -13.33 -26.20
CA GLN A 21 26.02 -13.72 -24.91
C GLN A 21 25.95 -15.25 -24.87
N LYS A 22 26.53 -15.88 -23.84
CA LYS A 22 26.47 -17.34 -23.66
C LYS A 22 25.01 -17.77 -23.64
N THR A 23 24.71 -18.92 -24.26
CA THR A 23 23.37 -19.50 -24.26
C THR A 23 23.38 -20.93 -23.76
N TYR A 24 22.28 -21.33 -23.12
CA TYR A 24 22.02 -22.70 -22.69
C TYR A 24 20.57 -23.02 -23.03
N LYS A 25 20.34 -24.14 -23.74
CA LYS A 25 19.02 -24.53 -24.27
C LYS A 25 18.30 -23.41 -25.04
N GLY A 26 19.07 -22.59 -25.77
CA GLY A 26 18.55 -21.49 -26.58
C GLY A 26 18.18 -20.21 -25.80
N LEU A 27 18.40 -20.16 -24.49
CA LEU A 27 18.18 -18.98 -23.66
C LEU A 27 19.51 -18.34 -23.24
N PRO A 28 19.56 -17.01 -22.99
CA PRO A 28 20.74 -16.34 -22.45
C PRO A 28 21.17 -16.91 -21.10
N VAL A 29 22.48 -16.87 -20.82
CA VAL A 29 23.07 -17.31 -19.54
C VAL A 29 23.80 -16.13 -18.90
N LEU A 30 23.56 -15.93 -17.59
CA LEU A 30 24.35 -15.07 -16.72
C LEU A 30 25.19 -15.96 -15.80
N GLU A 31 26.43 -15.58 -15.55
CA GLU A 31 27.27 -16.25 -14.56
C GLU A 31 27.03 -15.67 -13.18
N ALA A 32 27.13 -16.50 -12.13
CA ALA A 32 27.08 -16.06 -10.74
C ALA A 32 27.96 -16.96 -9.87
N THR A 33 28.61 -16.40 -8.86
CA THR A 33 29.20 -17.19 -7.76
C THR A 33 28.39 -17.05 -6.47
N SER A 34 27.63 -15.96 -6.35
CA SER A 34 26.66 -15.73 -5.27
C SER A 34 25.30 -16.36 -5.58
N LYS A 35 24.65 -16.92 -4.55
CA LYS A 35 23.22 -17.31 -4.62
C LYS A 35 22.26 -16.12 -4.57
N VAL A 36 22.76 -14.95 -4.25
CA VAL A 36 21.96 -13.74 -4.08
C VAL A 36 22.22 -12.80 -5.26
N ALA A 37 21.14 -12.27 -5.82
CA ALA A 37 21.18 -11.31 -6.92
C ALA A 37 20.44 -10.01 -6.57
N ASP A 38 20.85 -8.95 -7.26
CA ASP A 38 20.20 -7.65 -7.24
C ASP A 38 19.38 -7.47 -8.52
N TYR A 39 18.35 -6.63 -8.46
CA TYR A 39 17.66 -6.21 -9.67
C TYR A 39 17.20 -4.77 -9.59
N LYS A 40 16.95 -4.21 -10.77
CA LYS A 40 16.50 -2.83 -10.94
C LYS A 40 15.25 -2.78 -11.79
N VAL A 41 14.21 -2.12 -11.29
CA VAL A 41 12.96 -1.85 -12.01
C VAL A 41 12.87 -0.35 -12.28
N GLY A 42 13.15 0.05 -13.53
CA GLY A 42 13.29 1.46 -13.90
C GLY A 42 14.47 2.10 -13.17
N THR A 43 14.18 2.97 -12.20
CA THR A 43 15.17 3.64 -11.34
C THR A 43 15.38 2.92 -10.00
N GLU A 44 14.43 2.08 -9.58
CA GLU A 44 14.40 1.48 -8.25
C GLU A 44 15.30 0.26 -8.16
N TRP A 45 16.17 0.23 -7.15
CA TRP A 45 17.00 -0.92 -6.83
C TRP A 45 16.34 -1.80 -5.77
N VAL A 46 16.42 -3.10 -5.99
CA VAL A 46 16.16 -4.12 -4.98
C VAL A 46 17.45 -4.92 -4.83
N LYS A 47 18.07 -4.79 -3.67
CA LYS A 47 19.36 -5.42 -3.38
C LYS A 47 19.22 -6.56 -2.39
N GLY A 48 19.93 -7.65 -2.62
CA GLY A 48 20.05 -8.76 -1.69
C GLY A 48 18.77 -9.57 -1.46
N ASN A 49 17.71 -9.33 -2.23
CA ASN A 49 16.38 -9.88 -1.96
C ASN A 49 15.96 -10.99 -2.93
N TRP A 50 16.78 -11.30 -3.94
CA TRP A 50 16.52 -12.39 -4.86
C TRP A 50 17.49 -13.55 -4.59
N ASN A 51 16.93 -14.72 -4.26
CA ASN A 51 17.69 -15.95 -4.09
C ASN A 51 17.58 -16.80 -5.36
N ILE A 52 18.70 -16.97 -6.06
CA ILE A 52 18.81 -17.85 -7.22
C ILE A 52 18.64 -19.30 -6.74
N THR A 53 17.59 -19.96 -7.23
CA THR A 53 17.20 -21.30 -6.76
C THR A 53 17.21 -22.32 -7.91
N PRO A 54 18.36 -22.97 -8.20
CA PRO A 54 18.47 -24.00 -9.25
C PRO A 54 17.53 -25.20 -9.08
N GLU A 55 17.04 -25.43 -7.86
CA GLU A 55 16.15 -26.54 -7.51
C GLU A 55 14.71 -26.33 -8.00
N LEU A 56 14.31 -25.09 -8.31
CA LEU A 56 13.00 -24.79 -8.87
C LEU A 56 12.96 -25.09 -10.37
N ALA A 57 11.81 -25.60 -10.84
CA ALA A 57 11.59 -25.79 -12.28
C ALA A 57 11.66 -24.46 -13.05
N VAL A 58 11.09 -23.39 -12.46
CA VAL A 58 11.19 -22.01 -12.92
C VAL A 58 11.14 -21.10 -11.70
N ASP A 59 12.13 -20.21 -11.58
CA ASP A 59 12.22 -19.20 -10.53
C ASP A 59 11.63 -17.87 -11.03
N VAL A 60 10.40 -17.55 -10.61
CA VAL A 60 9.59 -16.48 -11.23
C VAL A 60 9.68 -15.18 -10.44
N LEU A 61 10.29 -14.14 -11.02
CA LEU A 61 10.30 -12.78 -10.49
C LEU A 61 9.20 -11.94 -11.13
N LYS A 62 8.23 -11.51 -10.32
CA LYS A 62 7.16 -10.60 -10.77
C LYS A 62 7.68 -9.15 -10.81
N VAL A 63 7.49 -8.49 -11.94
CA VAL A 63 7.95 -7.10 -12.15
C VAL A 63 6.75 -6.16 -12.33
N PRO A 64 6.59 -5.16 -11.45
CA PRO A 64 5.54 -4.16 -11.60
C PRO A 64 5.78 -3.28 -12.82
N VAL A 65 4.74 -3.07 -13.61
CA VAL A 65 4.77 -2.21 -14.79
C VAL A 65 3.64 -1.19 -14.70
N HIS A 66 3.94 -0.03 -14.08
CA HIS A 66 2.95 1.03 -13.82
C HIS A 66 2.45 1.74 -15.09
N ASN A 67 3.25 1.72 -16.14
CA ASN A 67 2.95 2.34 -17.44
C ASN A 67 2.91 1.25 -18.54
N LYS A 68 3.17 1.61 -19.80
CA LYS A 68 3.15 0.64 -20.91
C LYS A 68 4.32 -0.35 -20.89
N LYS A 69 5.47 0.06 -20.36
CA LYS A 69 6.71 -0.73 -20.30
C LYS A 69 7.65 -0.18 -19.25
N VAL A 70 8.56 -1.02 -18.75
CA VAL A 70 9.64 -0.62 -17.84
C VAL A 70 10.95 -1.30 -18.26
N LYS A 71 12.08 -0.61 -18.08
CA LYS A 71 13.39 -1.25 -18.20
C LYS A 71 13.64 -2.05 -16.92
N PHE A 72 13.85 -3.35 -17.07
CA PHE A 72 14.27 -4.22 -16.00
C PHE A 72 15.73 -4.63 -16.22
N SER A 73 16.51 -4.70 -15.15
CA SER A 73 17.89 -5.19 -15.19
C SER A 73 18.12 -6.13 -14.01
N PHE A 74 18.70 -7.29 -14.27
CA PHE A 74 19.09 -8.27 -13.25
C PHE A 74 20.61 -8.30 -13.17
N TYR A 75 21.13 -8.36 -11.96
CA TYR A 75 22.56 -8.28 -11.67
C TYR A 75 22.94 -9.43 -10.74
N THR A 76 23.87 -10.26 -11.20
CA THR A 76 24.60 -11.17 -10.33
C THR A 76 25.88 -10.47 -9.85
N ASP A 77 26.69 -11.17 -9.06
CA ASP A 77 28.03 -10.73 -8.70
C ASP A 77 29.02 -10.69 -9.89
N SER A 78 28.67 -11.32 -11.02
CA SER A 78 29.57 -11.50 -12.16
C SER A 78 29.06 -10.92 -13.49
N ASP A 79 27.74 -10.77 -13.66
CA ASP A 79 27.13 -10.41 -14.93
C ASP A 79 25.80 -9.66 -14.76
N SER A 80 25.24 -9.17 -15.86
CA SER A 80 23.91 -8.55 -15.88
C SER A 80 23.17 -8.76 -17.19
N ILE A 81 21.85 -8.75 -17.11
CA ILE A 81 20.96 -8.78 -18.28
C ILE A 81 19.88 -7.72 -18.14
N SER A 82 19.37 -7.21 -19.26
CA SER A 82 18.29 -6.22 -19.26
C SER A 82 17.19 -6.56 -20.25
N PHE A 83 15.95 -6.31 -19.84
CA PHE A 83 14.75 -6.49 -20.65
C PHE A 83 13.90 -5.22 -20.66
N THR A 84 13.16 -5.02 -21.74
CA THR A 84 12.02 -4.09 -21.75
C THR A 84 10.76 -4.89 -21.46
N VAL A 85 10.26 -4.80 -20.23
CA VAL A 85 9.14 -5.60 -19.74
C VAL A 85 7.83 -4.83 -19.93
N LYS A 86 6.77 -5.53 -20.36
CA LYS A 86 5.40 -5.03 -20.49
C LYS A 86 4.47 -5.81 -19.55
N PRO A 87 3.28 -5.29 -19.21
CA PRO A 87 2.27 -6.10 -18.54
C PRO A 87 1.97 -7.40 -19.31
N GLY A 88 2.04 -8.54 -18.63
CA GLY A 88 1.80 -9.86 -19.22
C GLY A 88 2.94 -10.45 -20.05
N SER A 89 4.04 -9.72 -20.28
CA SER A 89 5.21 -10.28 -20.98
C SER A 89 6.07 -11.11 -20.02
N SER A 90 6.64 -12.20 -20.55
CA SER A 90 7.63 -13.02 -19.85
C SER A 90 8.97 -13.00 -20.58
N HIS A 91 10.06 -13.01 -19.83
CA HIS A 91 11.42 -13.19 -20.34
C HIS A 91 12.14 -14.25 -19.52
N GLN A 92 12.77 -15.21 -20.18
CA GLN A 92 13.50 -16.27 -19.52
C GLN A 92 14.99 -16.19 -19.83
N PHE A 93 15.79 -16.52 -18.83
CA PHE A 93 17.23 -16.68 -18.93
C PHE A 93 17.69 -17.68 -17.86
N TYR A 94 18.90 -18.19 -18.04
CA TYR A 94 19.54 -19.02 -17.04
C TYR A 94 20.54 -18.23 -16.21
N VAL A 95 20.61 -18.52 -14.93
CA VAL A 95 21.75 -18.16 -14.08
C VAL A 95 22.58 -19.42 -13.85
N LEU A 96 23.82 -19.42 -14.33
CA LEU A 96 24.79 -20.47 -14.07
C LEU A 96 25.53 -20.16 -12.77
N LEU A 97 25.13 -20.85 -11.71
CA LEU A 97 25.68 -20.71 -10.38
C LEU A 97 26.92 -21.60 -10.21
N ASN A 98 28.03 -21.00 -9.78
CA ASN A 98 29.31 -21.68 -9.50
C ASN A 98 29.80 -22.58 -10.65
N ASN A 99 29.56 -22.15 -11.90
CA ASN A 99 29.90 -22.90 -13.11
C ASN A 99 29.34 -24.33 -13.18
N LYS A 100 28.28 -24.62 -12.41
CA LYS A 100 27.78 -25.97 -12.23
C LYS A 100 26.27 -26.07 -12.41
N ASP A 101 25.53 -25.26 -11.66
CA ASP A 101 24.08 -25.42 -11.51
C ASP A 101 23.35 -24.33 -12.30
N TYR A 102 22.46 -24.73 -13.21
CA TYR A 102 21.65 -23.80 -14.01
C TYR A 102 20.30 -23.55 -13.33
N ALA A 103 20.03 -22.32 -12.90
CA ALA A 103 18.71 -21.88 -12.46
C ALA A 103 17.95 -21.22 -13.62
N LEU A 104 16.78 -21.72 -13.97
CA LEU A 104 15.91 -21.06 -14.94
C LEU A 104 15.13 -19.94 -14.25
N THR A 105 15.41 -18.69 -14.61
CA THR A 105 14.73 -17.51 -14.07
C THR A 105 13.76 -16.96 -15.10
N GLU A 106 12.52 -16.69 -14.68
CA GLU A 106 11.49 -16.04 -15.48
C GLU A 106 11.14 -14.68 -14.89
N ILE A 107 11.29 -13.63 -15.70
CA ILE A 107 10.80 -12.29 -15.39
C ILE A 107 9.40 -12.14 -15.95
N LYS A 108 8.41 -11.96 -15.08
CA LYS A 108 7.00 -11.83 -15.47
C LYS A 108 6.47 -10.44 -15.13
N GLY A 109 6.21 -9.64 -16.16
CA GLY A 109 5.62 -8.32 -16.01
C GLY A 109 4.15 -8.38 -15.61
N TYR A 110 3.73 -7.56 -14.65
CA TYR A 110 2.31 -7.38 -14.32
C TYR A 110 1.90 -5.91 -14.35
N GLY A 111 0.67 -5.66 -14.77
CA GLY A 111 0.05 -4.34 -14.76
C GLY A 111 -0.87 -4.15 -13.56
N PHE A 112 -1.51 -2.99 -13.53
CA PHE A 112 -2.45 -2.61 -12.49
C PHE A 112 -3.84 -2.48 -13.11
N GLU A 113 -4.85 -3.02 -12.43
CA GLU A 113 -6.23 -3.08 -12.90
C GLU A 113 -7.09 -2.12 -12.09
N ALA A 114 -7.93 -1.34 -12.78
CA ALA A 114 -8.92 -0.49 -12.14
C ALA A 114 -10.19 -1.30 -11.85
N LEU A 115 -10.31 -1.79 -10.61
CA LEU A 115 -11.46 -2.53 -10.11
C LEU A 115 -12.72 -1.66 -10.19
N LYS A 116 -13.83 -2.29 -10.57
CA LYS A 116 -15.15 -1.65 -10.70
C LYS A 116 -15.95 -1.80 -9.41
N PHE A 117 -16.56 -0.71 -8.97
CA PHE A 117 -17.51 -0.67 -7.85
C PHE A 117 -18.78 0.04 -8.30
N ASN A 118 -19.92 -0.33 -7.74
CA ASN A 118 -21.20 0.30 -8.04
C ASN A 118 -21.26 1.70 -7.43
N LYS A 119 -21.66 2.69 -8.23
CA LYS A 119 -21.87 4.08 -7.75
C LYS A 119 -23.33 4.36 -7.36
N ALA A 120 -24.25 3.51 -7.78
CA ALA A 120 -25.68 3.76 -7.67
C ALA A 120 -26.22 3.28 -6.31
N ALA A 121 -26.51 4.24 -5.44
CA ALA A 121 -27.64 4.18 -4.51
C ALA A 121 -28.09 5.62 -4.27
N THR A 122 -29.37 5.94 -4.47
CA THR A 122 -29.91 7.27 -4.12
C THR A 122 -30.03 7.45 -2.60
N LYS A 123 -29.94 6.35 -1.84
CA LYS A 123 -29.86 6.31 -0.37
C LYS A 123 -28.95 5.16 0.07
N PRO A 124 -28.02 5.36 1.02
CA PRO A 124 -27.20 4.28 1.56
C PRO A 124 -28.05 3.19 2.23
N GLY A 125 -27.68 1.92 2.03
CA GLY A 125 -28.37 0.77 2.63
C GLY A 125 -27.95 0.45 4.07
N TYR A 126 -26.94 1.14 4.59
CA TYR A 126 -26.35 0.92 5.92
C TYR A 126 -26.13 2.25 6.63
N SER A 127 -25.93 2.22 7.93
CA SER A 127 -25.53 3.38 8.72
C SER A 127 -24.26 3.10 9.52
N PHE A 128 -23.49 4.15 9.77
CA PHE A 128 -22.26 4.10 10.56
C PHE A 128 -22.37 5.01 11.76
N VAL A 129 -21.83 4.58 12.89
CA VAL A 129 -21.70 5.40 14.09
C VAL A 129 -20.25 5.85 14.21
N TYR A 130 -20.07 7.15 14.42
CA TYR A 130 -18.77 7.79 14.63
C TYR A 130 -18.75 8.51 15.97
N GLU A 131 -17.56 8.85 16.44
CA GLU A 131 -17.38 9.74 17.59
C GLU A 131 -18.13 11.06 17.37
N GLN A 132 -18.83 11.53 18.40
CA GLN A 132 -19.68 12.73 18.38
C GLN A 132 -19.11 13.86 19.24
N ASN A 133 -17.87 13.74 19.70
CA ASN A 133 -17.20 14.69 20.61
C ASN A 133 -18.01 14.93 21.90
N GLN A 134 -18.69 13.90 22.41
CA GLN A 134 -19.55 13.97 23.61
C GLN A 134 -18.75 13.77 24.90
N ASN A 135 -17.69 14.55 25.09
CA ASN A 135 -16.79 14.45 26.26
C ASN A 135 -16.28 13.02 26.52
N ASN A 136 -15.81 12.36 25.46
CA ASN A 136 -15.24 11.01 25.55
C ASN A 136 -13.93 11.07 26.37
N GLU A 137 -13.97 10.58 27.60
CA GLU A 137 -12.85 10.60 28.55
C GLU A 137 -11.59 9.91 28.00
N PHE A 138 -11.77 8.79 27.28
CA PHE A 138 -10.66 8.07 26.66
C PHE A 138 -9.92 8.94 25.63
N LEU A 139 -10.66 9.66 24.78
CA LEU A 139 -10.07 10.54 23.77
C LEU A 139 -9.48 11.81 24.38
N ASN A 140 -10.13 12.38 25.40
CA ASN A 140 -9.58 13.53 26.13
C ASN A 140 -8.24 13.16 26.78
N THR A 141 -8.19 12.00 27.45
CA THR A 141 -6.95 11.49 28.06
C THR A 141 -5.85 11.30 27.02
N LEU A 142 -6.18 10.68 25.87
CA LEU A 142 -5.23 10.49 24.78
C LEU A 142 -4.68 11.82 24.27
N ARG A 143 -5.56 12.81 24.05
CA ARG A 143 -5.19 14.13 23.54
C ARG A 143 -4.27 14.87 24.51
N GLU A 144 -4.62 14.89 25.79
CA GLU A 144 -3.88 15.60 26.83
C GLU A 144 -2.53 14.93 27.13
N GLN A 145 -2.53 13.61 27.38
CA GLN A 145 -1.33 12.87 27.78
C GLN A 145 -0.22 12.89 26.71
N TYR A 146 -0.60 12.96 25.44
CA TYR A 146 0.34 12.97 24.31
C TYR A 146 0.47 14.34 23.63
N ASN A 147 -0.13 15.39 24.21
CA ASN A 147 -0.09 16.76 23.72
C ASN A 147 -0.40 16.88 22.21
N LEU A 148 -1.47 16.20 21.77
CA LEU A 148 -1.79 16.03 20.35
C LEU A 148 -2.15 17.36 19.66
N ASP A 149 -2.58 18.37 20.41
CA ASP A 149 -2.80 19.72 19.89
C ASP A 149 -1.52 20.37 19.38
N ALA A 150 -0.39 20.17 20.06
CA ALA A 150 0.89 20.72 19.64
C ALA A 150 1.38 20.12 18.32
N ILE A 151 1.06 18.84 18.06
CA ILE A 151 1.42 18.16 16.81
C ILE A 151 0.77 18.84 15.60
N VAL A 152 -0.46 19.33 15.75
CA VAL A 152 -1.23 19.94 14.66
C VAL A 152 -1.25 21.48 14.72
N ALA A 153 -0.52 22.08 15.66
CA ALA A 153 -0.48 23.52 15.84
C ALA A 153 0.02 24.25 14.59
N GLY A 154 -0.73 25.26 14.13
CA GLY A 154 -0.37 26.05 12.94
C GLY A 154 -0.57 25.35 11.60
N ALA A 155 -1.21 24.17 11.57
CA ALA A 155 -1.63 23.55 10.31
C ALA A 155 -2.70 24.41 9.60
N ALA A 156 -2.56 24.58 8.29
CA ALA A 156 -3.41 25.50 7.50
C ALA A 156 -4.79 24.93 7.18
N ASN A 157 -4.95 23.60 7.16
CA ASN A 157 -6.18 22.90 6.78
C ASN A 157 -6.21 21.48 7.36
N ASP A 158 -7.31 20.75 7.16
CA ASP A 158 -7.47 19.42 7.75
C ASP A 158 -6.56 18.37 7.10
N THR A 159 -6.19 18.56 5.84
CA THR A 159 -5.19 17.72 5.16
C THR A 159 -3.84 17.78 5.86
N GLU A 160 -3.38 18.97 6.23
CA GLU A 160 -2.10 19.14 6.93
C GLU A 160 -2.17 18.61 8.37
N ARG A 161 -3.29 18.82 9.08
CA ARG A 161 -3.52 18.24 10.41
C ARG A 161 -3.42 16.71 10.35
N ALA A 162 -4.03 16.09 9.34
CA ALA A 162 -3.98 14.65 9.11
C ALA A 162 -2.55 14.15 8.80
N LEU A 163 -1.80 14.83 7.92
CA LEU A 163 -0.41 14.49 7.59
C LEU A 163 0.52 14.56 8.81
N ARG A 164 0.40 15.61 9.63
CA ARG A 164 1.22 15.74 10.84
C ARG A 164 0.91 14.66 11.86
N MET A 165 -0.36 14.29 12.01
CA MET A 165 -0.77 13.24 12.94
C MET A 165 -0.29 11.85 12.50
N VAL A 166 -0.45 11.47 11.23
CA VAL A 166 0.03 10.17 10.72
C VAL A 166 1.55 10.05 10.83
N ASN A 167 2.28 11.14 10.56
CA ASN A 167 3.73 11.17 10.75
C ASN A 167 4.14 11.04 12.22
N TRP A 168 3.41 11.68 13.14
CA TRP A 168 3.68 11.55 14.57
C TRP A 168 3.52 10.10 15.02
N VAL A 169 2.44 9.41 14.62
CA VAL A 169 2.24 7.98 14.95
C VAL A 169 3.33 7.11 14.34
N HIS A 170 3.68 7.33 13.07
CA HIS A 170 4.74 6.59 12.37
C HIS A 170 6.08 6.60 13.14
N LYS A 171 6.39 7.70 13.82
CA LYS A 171 7.64 7.87 14.58
C LYS A 171 7.62 7.25 15.98
N GLN A 172 6.49 6.68 16.42
CA GLN A 172 6.39 6.16 17.78
C GLN A 172 7.09 4.81 17.95
N TRP A 173 7.09 3.94 16.94
CA TRP A 173 7.78 2.65 16.97
C TRP A 173 8.18 2.18 15.57
N ASP A 174 9.05 1.16 15.49
CA ASP A 174 9.30 0.43 14.23
C ASP A 174 8.34 -0.75 14.09
N HIS A 175 7.93 -1.08 12.87
CA HIS A 175 6.98 -2.16 12.64
C HIS A 175 7.51 -3.55 13.07
N ASN A 176 6.72 -4.27 13.88
CA ASN A 176 6.96 -5.67 14.22
C ASN A 176 5.70 -6.51 13.97
N GLY A 177 5.77 -7.38 12.95
CA GLY A 177 4.66 -8.23 12.47
C GLY A 177 4.15 -9.28 13.47
N MET A 178 4.92 -9.57 14.53
CA MET A 178 4.70 -10.71 15.42
C MET A 178 4.17 -10.32 16.79
N ASN A 179 4.17 -9.03 17.13
CA ASN A 179 3.84 -8.58 18.48
C ASN A 179 2.43 -7.97 18.56
N GLN A 180 1.78 -8.12 19.72
CA GLN A 180 0.43 -7.65 19.99
C GLN A 180 0.40 -6.91 21.33
N PRO A 181 -0.39 -5.82 21.45
CA PRO A 181 -0.53 -5.12 22.72
C PRO A 181 -1.36 -5.93 23.71
N SER A 182 -1.23 -5.66 25.01
CA SER A 182 -2.10 -6.29 26.02
C SER A 182 -3.58 -5.91 25.88
N GLN A 183 -3.86 -4.71 25.35
CA GLN A 183 -5.19 -4.26 24.96
C GLN A 183 -5.16 -3.54 23.61
N PRO A 184 -6.17 -3.73 22.75
CA PRO A 184 -6.19 -3.18 21.39
C PRO A 184 -6.72 -1.72 21.36
N ASP A 185 -6.21 -0.87 22.25
CA ASP A 185 -6.57 0.55 22.37
C ASP A 185 -5.34 1.46 22.33
N ALA A 186 -5.52 2.71 21.90
CA ALA A 186 -4.42 3.64 21.65
C ALA A 186 -3.62 4.02 22.90
N LEU A 187 -4.25 4.14 24.08
CA LEU A 187 -3.55 4.49 25.31
C LEU A 187 -2.61 3.36 25.74
N THR A 188 -3.12 2.12 25.72
CA THR A 188 -2.32 0.93 26.05
C THR A 188 -1.19 0.74 25.06
N ILE A 189 -1.46 0.81 23.76
CA ILE A 189 -0.44 0.66 22.72
C ILE A 189 0.70 1.67 22.94
N LEU A 190 0.38 2.96 23.09
CA LEU A 190 1.40 4.00 23.27
C LEU A 190 2.15 3.86 24.60
N ALA A 191 1.47 3.43 25.67
CA ALA A 191 2.12 3.17 26.96
C ALA A 191 3.12 2.00 26.88
N GLU A 192 2.80 0.94 26.13
CA GLU A 192 3.69 -0.19 25.91
C GLU A 192 4.82 0.14 24.93
N VAL A 193 4.59 1.00 23.94
CA VAL A 193 5.65 1.54 23.07
C VAL A 193 6.69 2.31 23.87
N LYS A 194 6.28 3.12 24.86
CA LYS A 194 7.21 3.78 25.80
C LYS A 194 8.06 2.79 26.61
N GLN A 195 7.63 1.54 26.73
CA GLN A 195 8.37 0.44 27.37
C GLN A 195 9.23 -0.36 26.37
N GLY A 196 9.35 0.11 25.13
CA GLY A 196 10.15 -0.51 24.07
C GLY A 196 9.43 -1.56 23.24
N LYS A 197 8.11 -1.74 23.41
CA LYS A 197 7.36 -2.63 22.52
C LYS A 197 7.18 -2.01 21.13
N GLN A 198 7.12 -2.88 20.14
CA GLN A 198 6.89 -2.55 18.73
C GLN A 198 5.68 -3.35 18.25
N PHE A 199 4.91 -2.83 17.29
CA PHE A 199 3.64 -3.45 16.89
C PHE A 199 3.42 -3.45 15.38
N ARG A 200 2.31 -4.08 14.97
CA ARG A 200 1.94 -4.37 13.58
C ARG A 200 1.15 -3.20 12.99
N CYS A 201 0.81 -3.33 11.70
CA CYS A 201 -0.09 -2.43 10.98
C CYS A 201 -1.40 -2.11 11.73
N VAL A 202 -1.98 -3.10 12.41
CA VAL A 202 -3.23 -2.97 13.17
C VAL A 202 -3.14 -1.87 14.22
N GLU A 203 -2.03 -1.82 14.94
CA GLU A 203 -1.81 -0.85 16.02
C GLU A 203 -1.53 0.55 15.47
N TYR A 204 -0.84 0.70 14.33
CA TYR A 204 -0.70 1.99 13.65
C TYR A 204 -2.05 2.56 13.23
N GLY A 205 -2.90 1.72 12.62
CA GLY A 205 -4.26 2.11 12.25
C GLY A 205 -5.11 2.49 13.46
N THR A 206 -4.94 1.79 14.58
CA THR A 206 -5.71 2.03 15.83
C THR A 206 -5.30 3.34 16.48
N VAL A 207 -4.00 3.58 16.69
CA VAL A 207 -3.50 4.80 17.32
C VAL A 207 -3.78 6.02 16.44
N THR A 208 -3.57 5.93 15.13
CA THR A 208 -3.80 7.08 14.24
C THR A 208 -5.27 7.46 14.19
N ALA A 209 -6.19 6.49 14.12
CA ALA A 209 -7.62 6.78 14.12
C ALA A 209 -8.06 7.43 15.43
N ALA A 210 -7.65 6.88 16.59
CA ALA A 210 -7.98 7.44 17.89
C ALA A 210 -7.39 8.86 18.07
N ALA A 211 -6.15 9.08 17.65
CA ALA A 211 -5.50 10.39 17.74
C ALA A 211 -6.22 11.45 16.89
N LEU A 212 -6.62 11.12 15.66
CA LEU A 212 -7.40 12.01 14.80
C LEU A 212 -8.80 12.28 15.38
N ASN A 213 -9.50 11.24 15.85
CA ASN A 213 -10.79 11.39 16.51
C ASN A 213 -10.69 12.31 17.74
N SER A 214 -9.60 12.24 18.52
CA SER A 214 -9.40 13.08 19.72
C SER A 214 -9.29 14.58 19.42
N ILE A 215 -8.81 14.96 18.22
CA ILE A 215 -8.71 16.35 17.76
C ILE A 215 -9.90 16.77 16.89
N GLY A 216 -10.96 15.95 16.84
CA GLY A 216 -12.21 16.25 16.14
C GLY A 216 -12.17 16.01 14.63
N LEU A 217 -11.22 15.22 14.12
CA LEU A 217 -11.23 14.72 12.74
C LEU A 217 -11.79 13.30 12.72
N PRO A 218 -13.02 13.06 12.22
CA PRO A 218 -13.61 11.73 12.22
C PRO A 218 -12.73 10.75 11.45
N ALA A 219 -12.29 9.69 12.11
CA ALA A 219 -11.43 8.68 11.52
C ALA A 219 -11.96 7.27 11.83
N ARG A 220 -11.64 6.33 10.93
CA ARG A 220 -12.01 4.91 11.07
C ARG A 220 -10.88 4.03 10.60
N ARG A 221 -10.68 2.90 11.27
CA ARG A 221 -9.82 1.85 10.74
C ARG A 221 -10.41 1.27 9.47
N LEU A 222 -9.53 0.91 8.55
CA LEU A 222 -9.84 0.26 7.29
C LEU A 222 -9.00 -1.02 7.17
N GLY A 223 -9.69 -2.15 7.08
CA GLY A 223 -9.10 -3.44 6.75
C GLY A 223 -8.98 -3.58 5.23
N LEU A 224 -7.78 -3.91 4.76
CA LEU A 224 -7.50 -4.25 3.37
C LEU A 224 -7.20 -5.75 3.27
N LYS A 225 -7.68 -6.41 2.20
CA LYS A 225 -7.45 -7.84 1.98
C LYS A 225 -7.18 -8.13 0.52
N MET A 226 -6.30 -9.10 0.28
CA MET A 226 -5.98 -9.57 -1.06
C MET A 226 -7.14 -10.31 -1.71
N LYS A 227 -7.13 -10.42 -3.04
CA LYS A 227 -8.09 -11.26 -3.78
C LYS A 227 -8.08 -12.71 -3.29
N GLU A 228 -6.88 -13.24 -3.04
CA GLU A 228 -6.62 -14.63 -2.62
C GLU A 228 -6.65 -14.80 -1.09
N VAL A 229 -7.45 -13.99 -0.39
CA VAL A 229 -7.49 -13.95 1.09
C VAL A 229 -7.86 -15.28 1.74
N GLU A 230 -8.61 -16.13 1.04
CA GLU A 230 -9.04 -17.44 1.58
C GLU A 230 -7.93 -18.50 1.50
N THR A 231 -6.99 -18.37 0.56
CA THR A 231 -5.97 -19.39 0.24
C THR A 231 -4.55 -18.98 0.65
N THR A 232 -4.34 -17.68 0.89
CA THR A 232 -3.05 -17.16 1.36
C THR A 232 -2.86 -17.47 2.84
N GLU A 233 -1.83 -18.23 3.20
CA GLU A 233 -1.62 -18.70 4.58
C GLU A 233 -1.26 -17.57 5.56
N PHE A 234 -0.42 -16.61 5.12
CA PHE A 234 0.06 -15.51 5.95
C PHE A 234 0.10 -14.17 5.19
N GLY A 235 -0.17 -13.08 5.91
CA GLY A 235 -0.02 -11.73 5.37
C GLY A 235 -1.06 -11.37 4.31
N ALA A 236 -2.25 -11.99 4.33
CA ALA A 236 -3.30 -11.77 3.34
C ALA A 236 -4.10 -10.47 3.55
N GLY A 237 -3.80 -9.73 4.61
CA GLY A 237 -4.42 -8.45 4.91
C GLY A 237 -3.43 -7.41 5.43
N HIS A 238 -3.83 -6.15 5.32
CA HIS A 238 -3.15 -4.99 5.89
C HIS A 238 -4.20 -4.11 6.58
N VAL A 239 -3.85 -3.47 7.68
CA VAL A 239 -4.77 -2.57 8.39
C VAL A 239 -4.17 -1.19 8.41
N LEU A 240 -4.95 -0.22 7.96
CA LEU A 240 -4.64 1.20 7.98
C LEU A 240 -5.91 1.98 8.37
N LEU A 241 -6.05 3.24 7.95
CA LEU A 241 -7.21 4.04 8.29
C LEU A 241 -7.68 4.94 7.14
N GLU A 242 -8.89 5.45 7.30
CA GLU A 242 -9.37 6.61 6.57
C GLU A 242 -9.79 7.71 7.55
N VAL A 243 -9.54 8.95 7.18
CA VAL A 243 -10.01 10.15 7.87
C VAL A 243 -10.99 10.90 6.98
N TYR A 244 -12.09 11.38 7.54
CA TYR A 244 -12.96 12.33 6.86
C TYR A 244 -12.40 13.72 7.08
N LEU A 245 -12.07 14.42 5.99
CA LEU A 245 -11.62 15.81 6.02
C LEU A 245 -12.84 16.73 5.82
N PRO A 246 -13.30 17.46 6.86
CA PRO A 246 -14.48 18.32 6.78
C PRO A 246 -14.39 19.41 5.72
N ASP A 247 -13.21 20.03 5.57
CA ASP A 247 -12.94 21.06 4.56
C ASP A 247 -13.14 20.56 3.11
N LEU A 248 -12.76 19.31 2.82
CA LEU A 248 -12.93 18.66 1.52
C LEU A 248 -14.24 17.86 1.40
N LYS A 249 -14.95 17.64 2.51
CA LYS A 249 -16.11 16.75 2.62
C LYS A 249 -15.85 15.36 2.05
N LYS A 250 -14.70 14.78 2.42
CA LYS A 250 -14.16 13.59 1.74
C LYS A 250 -13.44 12.65 2.72
N TRP A 251 -13.65 11.35 2.55
CA TRP A 251 -12.79 10.32 3.14
C TRP A 251 -11.44 10.24 2.43
N VAL A 252 -10.36 10.09 3.19
CA VAL A 252 -8.98 10.09 2.73
C VAL A 252 -8.22 8.98 3.42
N LEU A 253 -7.50 8.16 2.66
CA LEU A 253 -6.65 7.09 3.16
C LEU A 253 -5.38 7.67 3.79
N LEU A 254 -5.03 7.14 4.96
CA LEU A 254 -3.75 7.34 5.62
C LEU A 254 -3.15 5.98 5.99
N ASP A 255 -1.84 5.88 6.00
CA ASP A 255 -1.12 4.70 6.48
C ASP A 255 -0.08 5.09 7.52
N GLY A 256 -0.39 4.82 8.79
CA GLY A 256 0.49 5.12 9.93
C GLY A 256 1.77 4.31 9.94
N GLN A 257 1.79 3.12 9.32
CA GLN A 257 3.00 2.30 9.25
C GLN A 257 4.04 2.93 8.32
N PHE A 258 3.59 3.58 7.25
CA PHE A 258 4.47 4.12 6.20
C PHE A 258 4.52 5.65 6.15
N ASP A 259 3.76 6.36 7.01
CA ASP A 259 3.57 7.81 6.92
C ASP A 259 3.15 8.24 5.49
N VAL A 260 2.00 7.75 5.05
CA VAL A 260 1.52 7.96 3.68
C VAL A 260 0.12 8.54 3.63
N MET A 261 -0.06 9.53 2.75
CA MET A 261 -1.33 9.96 2.18
C MET A 261 -1.24 9.97 0.65
N PRO A 262 -2.02 9.14 -0.07
CA PRO A 262 -2.07 9.21 -1.52
C PRO A 262 -2.83 10.44 -2.02
N VAL A 263 -2.30 11.09 -3.06
CA VAL A 263 -2.85 12.32 -3.63
C VAL A 263 -2.83 12.28 -5.15
N LEU A 264 -3.91 12.76 -5.79
CA LEU A 264 -3.96 12.94 -7.23
C LEU A 264 -4.34 14.39 -7.54
N ASN A 265 -3.50 15.09 -8.32
CA ASN A 265 -3.72 16.50 -8.68
C ASN A 265 -4.03 17.38 -7.46
N ASN A 266 -3.25 17.24 -6.39
CA ASN A 266 -3.42 17.91 -5.11
C ASN A 266 -4.66 17.54 -4.27
N VAL A 267 -5.47 16.57 -4.70
CA VAL A 267 -6.62 16.08 -3.92
C VAL A 267 -6.26 14.73 -3.26
N PRO A 268 -6.30 14.64 -1.92
CA PRO A 268 -6.12 13.37 -1.22
C PRO A 268 -7.20 12.34 -1.56
N LEU A 269 -6.83 11.07 -1.59
CA LEU A 269 -7.66 9.97 -2.11
C LEU A 269 -8.13 9.05 -0.99
N ASN A 270 -9.34 8.50 -1.13
CA ASN A 270 -9.71 7.29 -0.39
C ASN A 270 -9.09 6.02 -1.00
N ALA A 271 -9.28 4.87 -0.36
CA ALA A 271 -8.67 3.61 -0.80
C ALA A 271 -9.09 3.17 -2.22
N VAL A 272 -10.38 3.33 -2.57
CA VAL A 272 -10.90 2.97 -3.89
C VAL A 272 -10.34 3.88 -4.98
N GLU A 273 -10.27 5.18 -4.71
CA GLU A 273 -9.71 6.17 -5.63
C GLU A 273 -8.20 6.00 -5.79
N PHE A 274 -7.48 5.67 -4.71
CA PHE A 274 -6.06 5.36 -4.76
C PHE A 274 -5.80 4.15 -5.67
N GLN A 275 -6.57 3.08 -5.49
CA GLN A 275 -6.53 1.90 -6.36
C GLN A 275 -6.79 2.26 -7.83
N GLN A 276 -7.78 3.12 -8.12
CA GLN A 276 -8.05 3.59 -9.49
C GLN A 276 -6.92 4.47 -10.04
N ALA A 277 -6.32 5.31 -9.21
CA ALA A 277 -5.24 6.20 -9.60
C ALA A 277 -3.94 5.43 -9.90
N ILE A 278 -3.66 4.34 -9.18
CA ILE A 278 -2.54 3.43 -9.50
C ILE A 278 -2.68 2.88 -10.92
N ALA A 279 -3.88 2.45 -11.30
CA ALA A 279 -4.11 1.84 -12.61
C ALA A 279 -4.18 2.85 -13.76
N ASN A 280 -4.76 4.04 -13.53
CA ASN A 280 -5.10 4.97 -14.61
C ASN A 280 -4.27 6.26 -14.64
N ASN A 281 -3.63 6.63 -13.52
CA ASN A 281 -3.06 7.96 -13.34
C ASN A 281 -1.72 7.95 -12.59
N TYR A 282 -0.94 6.86 -12.68
CA TYR A 282 0.29 6.68 -11.90
C TYR A 282 1.31 7.83 -12.03
N ASP A 283 1.44 8.43 -13.22
CA ASP A 283 2.35 9.55 -13.46
C ASP A 283 1.97 10.80 -12.64
N LYS A 284 0.68 11.02 -12.40
CA LYS A 284 0.14 12.15 -11.63
C LYS A 284 -0.14 11.81 -10.16
N LEU A 285 -0.04 10.53 -9.81
CA LEU A 285 -0.21 10.05 -8.45
C LEU A 285 1.01 10.44 -7.62
N GLU A 286 0.74 11.03 -6.46
CA GLU A 286 1.71 11.40 -5.44
C GLU A 286 1.48 10.56 -4.19
N ILE A 287 2.57 10.23 -3.50
CA ILE A 287 2.56 9.70 -2.15
C ILE A 287 3.11 10.81 -1.26
N ARG A 288 2.23 11.53 -0.57
CA ARG A 288 2.65 12.56 0.38
C ARG A 288 3.06 11.88 1.68
N SER A 289 4.27 12.20 2.12
CA SER A 289 4.92 11.63 3.30
C SER A 289 5.87 12.67 3.87
N LEU A 290 5.88 12.82 5.20
CA LEU A 290 6.82 13.70 5.90
C LEU A 290 8.12 12.96 6.28
N SER A 291 8.16 11.63 6.16
CA SER A 291 9.34 10.78 6.29
C SER A 291 10.01 10.42 4.95
N GLY A 292 9.39 10.76 3.82
CA GLY A 292 9.99 10.58 2.49
C GLY A 292 9.76 9.21 1.86
N THR A 293 8.63 8.56 2.17
CA THR A 293 8.28 7.24 1.62
C THR A 293 8.26 7.21 0.09
N SER A 294 8.96 6.22 -0.49
CA SER A 294 9.04 6.03 -1.95
C SER A 294 7.68 5.66 -2.55
N LYS A 295 7.23 6.44 -3.55
CA LYS A 295 5.98 6.16 -4.29
C LYS A 295 5.98 4.75 -4.88
N ALA A 296 7.05 4.37 -5.58
CA ALA A 296 7.09 3.10 -6.30
C ALA A 296 7.07 1.92 -5.33
N GLN A 297 7.90 1.96 -4.28
CA GLN A 297 7.97 0.90 -3.28
C GLN A 297 6.64 0.73 -2.55
N TYR A 298 6.04 1.84 -2.08
CA TYR A 298 4.77 1.79 -1.37
C TYR A 298 3.63 1.28 -2.27
N VAL A 299 3.48 1.81 -3.50
CA VAL A 299 2.42 1.37 -4.42
C VAL A 299 2.55 -0.12 -4.74
N ASN A 300 3.77 -0.62 -4.98
CA ASN A 300 3.98 -2.03 -5.28
C ASN A 300 3.64 -2.93 -4.09
N TRP A 301 3.95 -2.47 -2.88
CA TRP A 301 3.68 -3.20 -1.66
C TRP A 301 2.19 -3.22 -1.29
N ILE A 302 1.49 -2.08 -1.40
CA ILE A 302 0.09 -1.94 -0.97
C ILE A 302 -0.90 -2.50 -1.98
N TYR A 303 -0.58 -2.47 -3.28
CA TYR A 303 -1.53 -2.78 -4.34
C TYR A 303 -2.23 -4.15 -4.21
N PRO A 304 -1.54 -5.26 -3.85
CA PRO A 304 -2.20 -6.55 -3.66
C PRO A 304 -3.34 -6.52 -2.64
N TYR A 305 -3.28 -5.64 -1.65
CA TYR A 305 -4.28 -5.50 -0.58
C TYR A 305 -5.50 -4.66 -0.99
N LEU A 306 -5.39 -3.84 -2.05
CA LEU A 306 -6.46 -2.94 -2.50
C LEU A 306 -7.55 -3.68 -3.30
N TYR A 307 -8.04 -4.81 -2.78
CA TYR A 307 -9.07 -5.63 -3.41
C TYR A 307 -10.37 -5.66 -2.60
N TYR A 308 -10.33 -6.14 -1.36
CA TYR A 308 -11.47 -6.03 -0.42
C TYR A 308 -11.17 -5.01 0.67
N PHE A 309 -12.20 -4.25 1.05
CA PHE A 309 -12.11 -3.13 1.99
C PHE A 309 -13.17 -3.32 3.06
N ASP A 310 -12.82 -3.41 4.34
CA ASP A 310 -13.83 -3.48 5.41
C ASP A 310 -13.66 -2.42 6.49
N VAL A 311 -14.79 -1.91 6.93
CA VAL A 311 -14.91 -0.93 8.02
C VAL A 311 -15.96 -1.40 9.01
N LYS A 312 -15.79 -1.07 10.28
CA LYS A 312 -16.78 -1.38 11.32
C LYS A 312 -18.01 -0.48 11.16
N PHE A 313 -19.19 -0.98 11.51
CA PHE A 313 -20.40 -0.15 11.60
C PHE A 313 -20.30 0.86 12.76
N ASP A 314 -19.63 0.48 13.85
CA ASP A 314 -19.39 1.34 15.01
C ASP A 314 -17.90 1.69 15.12
N ASN A 315 -17.57 2.94 14.78
CA ASN A 315 -16.23 3.51 14.77
C ASN A 315 -15.96 4.45 15.95
N ARG A 316 -16.75 4.36 17.04
CA ARG A 316 -16.47 5.11 18.28
C ARG A 316 -15.20 4.58 18.97
N GLU A 317 -14.53 5.44 19.72
CA GLU A 317 -13.28 5.09 20.42
C GLU A 317 -13.53 4.91 21.93
N GLY A 318 -12.72 4.06 22.57
CA GLY A 318 -12.81 3.79 24.01
C GLY A 318 -13.08 2.32 24.38
N ILE A 319 -12.97 2.04 25.67
CA ILE A 319 -13.11 0.70 26.28
C ILE A 319 -14.58 0.48 26.67
N ALA A 320 -15.03 -0.78 26.64
CA ALA A 320 -16.36 -1.21 27.10
C ALA A 320 -17.57 -0.58 26.39
N LEU A 321 -17.42 -0.20 25.11
CA LEU A 321 -18.54 0.24 24.29
C LEU A 321 -19.39 -0.96 23.88
N ASP A 322 -20.70 -0.91 24.14
CA ASP A 322 -21.66 -1.76 23.45
C ASP A 322 -21.69 -1.36 21.96
N ARG A 323 -21.12 -2.23 21.12
CA ARG A 323 -20.87 -1.96 19.71
C ARG A 323 -22.14 -2.18 18.92
N LYS A 324 -22.58 -1.14 18.19
CA LYS A 324 -23.71 -1.29 17.29
C LYS A 324 -23.37 -2.27 16.17
N THR A 325 -24.31 -3.18 15.90
CA THR A 325 -24.24 -4.15 14.81
C THR A 325 -25.40 -3.94 13.85
N ILE A 326 -25.28 -4.47 12.63
CA ILE A 326 -26.39 -4.55 11.67
C ILE A 326 -26.61 -6.03 11.36
N ASP A 327 -27.79 -6.54 11.73
CA ASP A 327 -28.13 -7.98 11.68
C ASP A 327 -27.08 -8.87 12.32
N GLY A 328 -26.55 -8.45 13.49
CA GLY A 328 -25.50 -9.17 14.21
C GLY A 328 -24.10 -9.13 13.56
N LYS A 329 -23.91 -8.34 12.49
CA LYS A 329 -22.61 -8.16 11.82
C LYS A 329 -21.94 -6.88 12.30
N LEU A 330 -20.62 -6.94 12.47
CA LEU A 330 -19.79 -5.85 13.00
C LEU A 330 -19.25 -4.93 11.91
N SER A 331 -19.09 -5.45 10.69
CA SER A 331 -18.42 -4.74 9.61
C SER A 331 -19.19 -4.79 8.30
N LEU A 332 -18.96 -3.78 7.46
CA LEU A 332 -19.31 -3.79 6.05
C LEU A 332 -18.03 -3.97 5.22
N MET A 333 -18.04 -4.95 4.33
CA MET A 333 -16.97 -5.18 3.37
C MET A 333 -17.41 -4.74 1.96
N LEU A 334 -16.69 -3.79 1.39
CA LEU A 334 -16.79 -3.40 0.00
C LEU A 334 -15.96 -4.35 -0.88
N LEU A 335 -16.60 -4.88 -1.93
CA LEU A 335 -15.96 -5.75 -2.92
C LEU A 335 -16.13 -5.20 -4.34
N PRO A 336 -15.20 -5.52 -5.25
CA PRO A 336 -15.37 -5.25 -6.66
C PRO A 336 -16.60 -5.96 -7.23
N VAL A 337 -17.23 -5.37 -8.26
CA VAL A 337 -18.34 -5.98 -8.98
C VAL A 337 -17.89 -7.33 -9.57
N GLY A 338 -18.64 -8.39 -9.27
CA GLY A 338 -18.36 -9.76 -9.71
C GLY A 338 -17.34 -10.51 -8.85
N ALA A 339 -16.79 -9.90 -7.81
CA ALA A 339 -15.93 -10.60 -6.86
C ALA A 339 -16.73 -11.59 -6.00
N LYS A 340 -16.09 -12.69 -5.60
CA LYS A 340 -16.63 -13.61 -4.61
C LYS A 340 -16.64 -12.93 -3.24
N GLU A 341 -17.70 -13.16 -2.45
CA GLU A 341 -17.69 -12.80 -1.04
C GLU A 341 -16.75 -13.76 -0.28
N PRO A 342 -15.62 -13.28 0.29
CA PRO A 342 -14.71 -14.14 1.03
C PRO A 342 -15.40 -14.61 2.32
N LYS A 343 -15.28 -15.89 2.66
CA LYS A 343 -15.88 -16.50 3.85
C LYS A 343 -14.85 -16.88 4.90
N VAL A 344 -13.58 -16.95 4.51
CA VAL A 344 -12.47 -17.29 5.41
C VAL A 344 -11.29 -16.35 5.17
N PHE A 345 -10.61 -15.96 6.24
CA PHE A 345 -9.38 -15.18 6.23
C PHE A 345 -8.21 -16.09 6.60
N GLN A 346 -7.23 -16.16 5.68
CA GLN A 346 -6.02 -16.95 5.82
C GLN A 346 -6.30 -18.42 6.17
N ILE A 347 -7.13 -19.09 5.36
CA ILE A 347 -7.45 -20.53 5.45
C ILE A 347 -8.28 -20.94 6.68
N VAL A 348 -8.13 -20.27 7.83
CA VAL A 348 -8.64 -20.76 9.11
C VAL A 348 -9.64 -19.83 9.81
N ASN A 349 -9.60 -18.50 9.59
CA ASN A 349 -10.42 -17.58 10.38
C ASN A 349 -11.74 -17.23 9.67
N PRO A 350 -12.92 -17.60 10.20
CA PRO A 350 -14.18 -17.25 9.56
C PRO A 350 -14.39 -15.73 9.42
N LEU A 351 -14.96 -15.30 8.29
CA LEU A 351 -15.40 -13.93 8.01
C LEU A 351 -16.92 -13.79 8.19
N ASP A 352 -17.46 -14.42 9.23
CA ASP A 352 -18.89 -14.41 9.55
C ASP A 352 -19.38 -13.09 10.17
N TYR A 353 -18.48 -12.14 10.46
CA TYR A 353 -18.81 -10.84 11.05
C TYR A 353 -19.08 -9.72 10.02
N CYS A 354 -18.99 -10.01 8.72
CA CYS A 354 -19.15 -9.04 7.63
C CYS A 354 -20.51 -9.11 6.94
N LYS A 355 -21.09 -7.95 6.64
CA LYS A 355 -21.98 -7.73 5.49
C LYS A 355 -21.15 -7.38 4.26
N TYR A 356 -21.72 -7.55 3.07
CA TYR A 356 -21.05 -7.33 1.80
C TYR A 356 -21.80 -6.28 0.97
N THR A 357 -21.08 -5.37 0.32
CA THR A 357 -21.63 -4.42 -0.64
C THR A 357 -20.67 -4.24 -1.81
N THR A 358 -21.19 -3.90 -2.98
CA THR A 358 -20.39 -3.40 -4.10
C THR A 358 -20.50 -1.90 -4.27
N SER A 359 -21.30 -1.22 -3.43
CA SER A 359 -21.64 0.19 -3.55
C SER A 359 -20.66 1.09 -2.81
N VAL A 360 -20.00 1.99 -3.53
CA VAL A 360 -19.18 3.04 -2.89
C VAL A 360 -20.04 4.03 -2.11
N ALA A 361 -21.31 4.20 -2.47
CA ALA A 361 -22.24 5.07 -1.75
C ALA A 361 -22.62 4.50 -0.38
N ASP A 362 -22.71 3.17 -0.27
CA ASP A 362 -22.89 2.50 1.02
C ASP A 362 -21.64 2.65 1.90
N PHE A 363 -20.45 2.58 1.31
CA PHE A 363 -19.18 2.51 2.05
C PHE A 363 -18.61 3.88 2.47
N TYR A 364 -18.76 4.89 1.60
CA TYR A 364 -18.19 6.23 1.76
C TYR A 364 -19.25 7.28 2.16
N GLN A 365 -20.05 6.95 3.17
CA GLN A 365 -21.00 7.89 3.76
C GLN A 365 -20.27 8.95 4.60
N ALA A 366 -20.64 10.21 4.45
CA ALA A 366 -20.14 11.25 5.34
C ALA A 366 -20.55 10.94 6.80
N PRO A 367 -19.66 11.16 7.78
CA PRO A 367 -20.03 11.01 9.19
C PRO A 367 -21.11 12.03 9.55
N GLU A 368 -22.17 11.58 10.22
CA GLU A 368 -23.15 12.49 10.80
C GLU A 368 -22.50 13.22 11.98
N THR A 369 -22.03 14.45 11.76
CA THR A 369 -21.50 15.28 12.85
C THR A 369 -22.65 16.04 13.51
N SER A 370 -22.88 15.85 14.81
CA SER A 370 -23.81 16.72 15.52
C SER A 370 -23.29 18.16 15.46
N THR A 371 -24.00 19.03 14.74
CA THR A 371 -23.71 20.46 14.66
C THR A 371 -24.12 21.13 15.97
N LYS A 372 -23.39 20.87 17.05
CA LYS A 372 -23.35 21.81 18.17
C LYS A 372 -22.18 22.75 17.93
N THR A 373 -22.49 23.93 17.43
CA THR A 373 -21.63 25.11 17.45
C THR A 373 -21.03 25.27 18.84
N GLY A 374 -19.82 24.75 19.03
CA GLY A 374 -19.04 24.98 20.24
C GLY A 374 -18.62 26.43 20.24
N THR A 375 -19.24 27.23 21.10
CA THR A 375 -18.70 28.52 21.54
C THR A 375 -17.25 28.32 21.93
N ALA A 376 -16.36 29.05 21.27
CA ALA A 376 -14.95 29.14 21.61
C ALA A 376 -14.82 29.38 23.13
N ARG A 377 -14.21 28.42 23.84
CA ARG A 377 -13.67 28.73 25.17
C ARG A 377 -12.45 29.60 24.94
N LYS A 378 -12.53 30.83 25.45
CA LYS A 378 -11.44 31.80 25.51
C LYS A 378 -10.28 31.26 26.34
#